data_AF-A0A380DWJ6-F1
#
_entry.id   AF-A0A380DWJ6-F1
#
_cell.length_a   1.000
_cell.length_b   1.000
_cell.length_c   1.000
_cell.angle_alpha   90.00
_cell.angle_beta   90.00
_cell.angle_gamma   90.00
#
_symmetry.space_group_name_H-M   'P 1'
#
loop_
_entity.id
_entity.type
_entity.pdbx_description
1 polymer ?
#
loop_
_entity_poly.entity_id
_entity_poly.type
_entity_poly.pdbx_seq_one_letter_code
_entity_poly.pdbx_strand_id
1 'polypeptide(L)'
;MIKQINVSNMQKFESQLMKAQSEGYTHVVPYANEIMIYQSMLDAVQLYPKSIVVDYTVDGQYKNDCHYFGQSSINIADWAQNNNYYPNLIYAIQQTLDLIHYYSVETIFDLALLTLLKGDLSIDGHVVFDFKAPLATSASIWETIKTIEDFDMMSQFYLNKMAYIDHHPIPFRNLFIEDSEQLNSPDNWLYSTKFMLPKWLYKIAKQRADNKQLQNLGLYTKQPNVLKDHIVFIGDHHQYIGNSKYLFTYFVKHNPMTACYFVTDDRRGPHFISPKSEKADELINSARVVLVENDIPETLQPNGTLIQLHQGTPIMQLF
;
A
#
# COMPACT_ATOMS: atom_id res chain seq x y z
N MET A 1 -19.06 13.08 11.55
CA MET A 1 -18.19 14.15 11.02
C MET A 1 -16.76 13.88 11.46
N ILE A 2 -15.78 14.18 10.62
CA ILE A 2 -14.35 13.98 10.90
C ILE A 2 -13.70 15.33 11.21
N LYS A 3 -12.91 15.41 12.29
CA LYS A 3 -12.07 16.57 12.60
C LYS A 3 -10.62 16.26 12.27
N GLN A 4 -9.94 17.18 11.61
CA GLN A 4 -8.49 17.08 11.43
C GLN A 4 -7.76 17.63 12.64
N ILE A 5 -6.85 16.86 13.22
CA ILE A 5 -6.06 17.27 14.40
C ILE A 5 -4.58 17.18 14.07
N ASN A 6 -3.84 18.24 14.39
CA ASN A 6 -2.38 18.25 14.23
C ASN A 6 -1.74 17.40 15.33
N VAL A 7 -0.95 16.40 14.94
CA VAL A 7 -0.30 15.45 15.87
C VAL A 7 1.21 15.69 16.02
N SER A 8 1.73 16.83 15.55
CA SER A 8 3.14 17.21 15.78
C SER A 8 3.45 17.44 17.28
N ASN A 9 2.42 17.58 18.12
CA ASN A 9 2.57 17.58 19.57
C ASN A 9 1.46 16.74 20.23
N MET A 10 1.77 15.48 20.53
CA MET A 10 0.85 14.53 21.15
C MET A 10 0.37 14.93 22.56
N GLN A 11 1.10 15.79 23.29
CA GLN A 11 0.70 16.20 24.65
C GLN A 11 -0.65 16.95 24.69
N LYS A 12 -1.04 17.59 23.58
CA LYS A 12 -2.32 18.32 23.48
C LYS A 12 -3.44 17.48 22.88
N PHE A 13 -3.13 16.28 22.40
CA PHE A 13 -4.03 15.49 21.59
C PHE A 13 -5.34 15.16 22.33
N GLU A 14 -5.24 14.67 23.57
CA GLU A 14 -6.42 14.35 24.40
C GLU A 14 -7.36 15.57 24.58
N SER A 15 -6.81 16.74 24.91
CA SER A 15 -7.61 17.96 25.06
C SER A 15 -8.29 18.39 23.75
N GLN A 16 -7.65 18.13 22.60
CA GLN A 16 -8.21 18.41 21.28
C GLN A 16 -9.29 17.40 20.91
N LEU A 17 -9.17 16.13 21.31
CA LEU A 17 -10.21 15.11 21.17
C LEU A 17 -11.46 15.50 21.96
N MET A 18 -11.31 15.85 23.24
CA MET A 18 -12.43 16.28 24.09
C MET A 18 -13.14 17.51 23.51
N LYS A 19 -12.36 18.48 23.02
CA LYS A 19 -12.92 19.65 22.33
C LYS A 19 -13.68 19.25 21.06
N ALA A 20 -13.10 18.41 20.20
CA ALA A 20 -13.77 17.95 18.99
C ALA A 20 -15.06 17.17 19.31
N GLN A 21 -15.06 16.34 20.34
CA GLN A 21 -16.25 15.64 20.81
C GLN A 21 -17.35 16.63 21.24
N SER A 22 -17.00 17.67 22.00
CA SER A 22 -17.93 18.71 22.43
C SER A 22 -18.49 19.56 21.27
N GLU A 23 -17.72 19.69 20.18
CA GLU A 23 -18.13 20.35 18.93
C GLU A 23 -19.02 19.44 18.05
N GLY A 24 -19.31 18.21 18.48
CA GLY A 24 -20.18 17.26 17.77
C GLY A 24 -19.47 16.42 16.72
N TYR A 25 -18.13 16.41 16.69
CA TYR A 25 -17.38 15.47 15.86
C TYR A 25 -17.41 14.07 16.47
N THR A 26 -17.39 13.06 15.61
CA THR A 26 -17.39 11.65 16.04
C THR A 26 -16.06 10.98 15.77
N HIS A 27 -15.31 11.48 14.79
CA HIS A 27 -14.04 10.92 14.35
C HIS A 27 -12.98 12.01 14.24
N VAL A 28 -11.73 11.60 14.32
CA VAL A 28 -10.58 12.44 14.02
C VAL A 28 -9.64 11.77 13.04
N VAL A 29 -8.96 12.59 12.24
CA VAL A 29 -7.88 12.15 11.37
C VAL A 29 -6.62 12.96 11.71
N PRO A 30 -5.48 12.29 11.96
CA PRO A 30 -4.25 12.99 12.29
C PRO A 30 -3.62 13.63 11.04
N TYR A 31 -2.99 14.79 11.22
CA TYR A 31 -2.08 15.36 10.22
C TYR A 31 -0.82 15.91 10.89
N ALA A 32 0.27 15.91 10.14
CA ALA A 32 1.57 16.44 10.55
C ALA A 32 2.36 16.82 9.27
N ASN A 33 3.59 17.31 9.42
CA ASN A 33 4.43 17.60 8.26
C ASN A 33 4.69 16.35 7.40
N GLU A 34 4.72 15.19 8.05
CA GLU A 34 5.00 13.89 7.46
C GLU A 34 3.72 13.16 6.99
N ILE A 35 2.53 13.69 7.30
CA ILE A 35 1.23 13.06 7.04
C ILE A 35 0.34 14.04 6.28
N MET A 36 0.20 13.81 4.98
CA MET A 36 -0.75 14.54 4.13
C MET A 36 -2.08 13.79 4.04
N ILE A 37 -3.17 14.53 3.83
CA ILE A 37 -4.53 14.00 3.72
C ILE A 37 -5.06 14.33 2.32
N TYR A 38 -5.54 13.33 1.60
CA TYR A 38 -6.33 13.51 0.39
C TYR A 38 -7.78 13.82 0.76
N GLN A 39 -8.13 15.11 0.77
CA GLN A 39 -9.44 15.58 1.27
C GLN A 39 -10.63 14.91 0.57
N SER A 40 -10.59 14.78 -0.76
CA SER A 40 -11.69 14.15 -1.51
C SER A 40 -11.90 12.69 -1.14
N MET A 41 -10.82 11.98 -0.78
CA MET A 41 -10.90 10.59 -0.35
C MET A 41 -11.41 10.50 1.09
N LEU A 42 -10.94 11.38 1.97
CA LEU A 42 -11.45 11.49 3.34
C LEU A 42 -12.96 11.76 3.37
N ASP A 43 -13.45 12.65 2.50
CA ASP A 43 -14.86 13.02 2.42
C ASP A 43 -15.75 11.87 1.92
N ALA A 44 -15.17 10.88 1.23
CA ALA A 44 -15.86 9.70 0.70
C ALA A 44 -15.92 8.53 1.69
N VAL A 45 -15.15 8.56 2.78
CA VAL A 45 -15.13 7.50 3.79
C VAL A 45 -16.48 7.41 4.52
N GLN A 46 -17.01 6.21 4.60
CA GLN A 46 -18.24 5.96 5.36
C GLN A 46 -17.93 5.78 6.85
N LEU A 47 -18.53 6.62 7.69
CA LEU A 47 -18.30 6.59 9.14
C LEU A 47 -19.19 5.55 9.85
N TYR A 48 -18.55 4.74 10.68
CA TYR A 48 -19.16 3.80 11.63
C TYR A 48 -18.79 4.22 13.06
N PRO A 49 -19.45 3.73 14.12
CA PRO A 49 -19.10 4.10 15.50
C PRO A 49 -17.83 3.38 16.01
N LYS A 50 -16.80 3.28 15.17
CA LYS A 50 -15.54 2.56 15.42
C LYS A 50 -14.42 3.14 14.55
N SER A 51 -13.17 2.91 14.95
CA SER A 51 -12.02 3.41 14.17
C SER A 51 -11.95 2.70 12.81
N ILE A 52 -11.31 3.34 11.84
CA ILE A 52 -11.33 2.91 10.44
C ILE A 52 -9.90 2.84 9.92
N VAL A 53 -9.47 1.64 9.52
CA VAL A 53 -8.24 1.49 8.74
C VAL A 53 -8.54 1.89 7.32
N VAL A 54 -7.74 2.83 6.80
CA VAL A 54 -7.87 3.39 5.46
C VAL A 54 -6.59 3.20 4.66
N ASP A 55 -6.66 3.31 3.34
CA ASP A 55 -5.48 3.12 2.52
C ASP A 55 -4.60 4.38 2.45
N TYR A 56 -3.38 4.22 1.93
CA TYR A 56 -2.39 5.29 1.88
C TYR A 56 -1.40 5.17 0.72
N THR A 57 -0.70 6.26 0.47
CA THR A 57 0.48 6.31 -0.41
C THR A 57 1.72 6.73 0.38
N VAL A 58 2.90 6.51 -0.20
CA VAL A 58 4.17 6.98 0.34
C VAL A 58 4.87 7.79 -0.75
N ASP A 59 5.09 9.07 -0.50
CA ASP A 59 5.58 10.05 -1.48
C ASP A 59 4.73 10.09 -2.75
N GLY A 60 3.41 10.03 -2.60
CA GLY A 60 2.45 10.05 -3.71
C GLY A 60 2.46 8.78 -4.57
N GLN A 61 3.15 7.73 -4.15
CA GLN A 61 3.19 6.44 -4.84
C GLN A 61 2.50 5.37 -4.01
N TYR A 62 1.70 4.55 -4.67
CA TYR A 62 1.09 3.38 -4.06
C TYR A 62 2.10 2.25 -3.98
N LYS A 63 2.67 2.02 -2.79
CA LYS A 63 3.70 1.00 -2.52
C LYS A 63 3.18 -0.14 -1.62
N ASN A 64 1.90 -0.10 -1.28
CA ASN A 64 1.30 -1.02 -0.34
C ASN A 64 0.96 -2.34 -1.03
N ASP A 65 1.11 -3.42 -0.29
CA ASP A 65 0.69 -4.77 -0.68
C ASP A 65 -0.43 -5.18 0.26
N CYS A 66 -1.58 -4.55 0.09
CA CYS A 66 -2.69 -4.68 1.01
C CYS A 66 -3.70 -5.70 0.50
N HIS A 67 -3.88 -6.79 1.25
CA HIS A 67 -4.80 -7.89 0.93
C HIS A 67 -6.04 -7.93 1.82
N TYR A 68 -6.19 -6.96 2.73
CA TYR A 68 -7.30 -6.95 3.69
C TYR A 68 -8.46 -6.01 3.31
N PHE A 69 -8.32 -5.21 2.25
CA PHE A 69 -9.44 -4.41 1.73
C PHE A 69 -10.50 -5.34 1.12
N GLY A 70 -11.73 -5.25 1.64
CA GLY A 70 -12.84 -6.14 1.27
C GLY A 70 -13.23 -7.12 2.39
N GLN A 71 -12.40 -7.26 3.42
CA GLN A 71 -12.77 -8.00 4.62
C GLN A 71 -13.77 -7.19 5.48
N SER A 72 -14.60 -7.87 6.27
CA SER A 72 -15.54 -7.21 7.20
C SER A 72 -14.87 -6.70 8.48
N SER A 73 -13.70 -7.25 8.80
CA SER A 73 -12.90 -6.99 10.00
C SER A 73 -11.47 -7.42 9.74
N ILE A 74 -10.51 -6.82 10.45
CA ILE A 74 -9.09 -7.20 10.41
C ILE A 74 -8.53 -7.32 11.82
N ASN A 75 -7.47 -8.11 11.94
CA ASN A 75 -6.57 -8.11 13.08
C ASN A 75 -5.20 -7.49 12.71
N ILE A 76 -4.29 -7.44 13.68
CA ILE A 76 -2.94 -6.89 13.47
C ILE A 76 -2.12 -7.71 12.46
N ALA A 77 -2.28 -9.03 12.41
CA ALA A 77 -1.56 -9.87 11.46
C ALA A 77 -1.99 -9.57 10.01
N ASP A 78 -3.28 -9.36 9.76
CA ASP A 78 -3.81 -8.94 8.45
C ASP A 78 -3.20 -7.60 8.03
N TRP A 79 -3.25 -6.61 8.93
CA TRP A 79 -2.69 -5.28 8.68
C TRP A 79 -1.16 -5.30 8.48
N ALA A 80 -0.46 -6.17 9.20
CA ALA A 80 0.99 -6.26 9.19
C ALA A 80 1.58 -7.01 7.98
N GLN A 81 0.72 -7.58 7.12
CA GLN A 81 1.14 -8.10 5.81
C GLN A 81 1.59 -6.98 4.86
N ASN A 82 1.21 -5.73 5.13
CA ASN A 82 1.73 -4.58 4.39
C ASN A 82 3.27 -4.58 4.39
N ASN A 83 3.88 -4.26 3.25
CA ASN A 83 5.34 -4.21 3.13
C ASN A 83 5.99 -3.06 3.89
N ASN A 84 5.22 -2.02 4.23
CA ASN A 84 5.65 -0.94 5.08
C ASN A 84 4.53 -0.60 6.08
N TYR A 85 4.88 0.07 7.17
CA TYR A 85 3.99 0.28 8.30
C TYR A 85 3.84 1.77 8.57
N TYR A 86 2.59 2.25 8.51
CA TYR A 86 2.24 3.65 8.78
C TYR A 86 0.90 3.72 9.50
N PRO A 87 0.68 4.69 10.40
CA PRO A 87 -0.54 4.82 11.21
C PRO A 87 -1.74 5.30 10.36
N ASN A 88 -2.24 4.45 9.47
CA ASN A 88 -3.29 4.70 8.48
C ASN A 88 -4.70 4.53 9.07
N LEU A 89 -4.98 5.24 10.16
CA LEU A 89 -6.24 5.15 10.91
C LEU A 89 -6.98 6.48 10.96
N ILE A 90 -8.29 6.43 10.73
CA ILE A 90 -9.24 7.45 11.17
C ILE A 90 -9.81 6.95 12.50
N TYR A 91 -9.71 7.77 13.54
CA TYR A 91 -9.98 7.32 14.90
C TYR A 91 -11.38 7.74 15.35
N ALA A 92 -12.14 6.81 15.91
CA ALA A 92 -13.36 7.14 16.64
C ALA A 92 -13.00 7.80 17.97
N ILE A 93 -13.52 9.00 18.23
CA ILE A 93 -13.04 9.84 19.34
C ILE A 93 -13.23 9.16 20.69
N GLN A 94 -14.39 8.56 20.95
CA GLN A 94 -14.66 7.91 22.23
C GLN A 94 -13.68 6.75 22.50
N GLN A 95 -13.53 5.85 21.53
CA GLN A 95 -12.58 4.73 21.62
C GLN A 95 -11.15 5.22 21.83
N THR A 96 -10.77 6.33 21.18
CA THR A 96 -9.43 6.93 21.32
C THR A 96 -9.19 7.46 22.73
N LEU A 97 -10.17 8.16 23.30
CA LEU A 97 -10.11 8.66 24.66
C LEU A 97 -9.99 7.50 25.66
N ASP A 98 -10.74 6.42 25.46
CA ASP A 98 -10.65 5.23 26.29
C ASP A 98 -9.23 4.61 26.22
N LEU A 99 -8.63 4.49 25.03
CA LEU A 99 -7.28 3.97 24.87
C LEU A 99 -6.22 4.85 25.55
N ILE A 100 -6.30 6.18 25.39
CA ILE A 100 -5.36 7.12 26.02
C ILE A 100 -5.50 7.12 27.55
N HIS A 101 -6.71 6.84 28.06
CA HIS A 101 -6.93 6.73 29.50
C HIS A 101 -6.23 5.49 30.11
N TYR A 102 -6.24 4.37 29.40
CA TYR A 102 -5.69 3.10 29.90
C TYR A 102 -4.21 2.88 29.56
N TYR A 103 -3.71 3.54 28.52
CA TYR A 103 -2.36 3.28 27.99
C TYR A 103 -1.57 4.57 27.77
N SER A 104 -0.26 4.50 27.98
CA SER A 104 0.65 5.60 27.64
C SER A 104 0.81 5.68 26.12
N VAL A 105 0.45 6.84 25.55
CA VAL A 105 0.57 7.12 24.12
C VAL A 105 1.52 8.31 23.93
N GLU A 106 2.70 8.05 23.36
CA GLU A 106 3.70 9.10 23.11
C GLU A 106 3.72 9.54 21.65
N THR A 107 3.43 8.62 20.72
CA THR A 107 3.39 8.88 19.28
C THR A 107 2.04 8.51 18.68
N ILE A 108 1.75 9.06 17.49
CA ILE A 108 0.57 8.64 16.72
C ILE A 108 0.68 7.16 16.27
N PHE A 109 1.89 6.63 16.13
CA PHE A 109 2.11 5.21 15.83
C PHE A 109 1.74 4.32 17.02
N ASP A 110 2.07 4.73 18.25
CA ASP A 110 1.66 4.00 19.45
C ASP A 110 0.13 3.89 19.51
N LEU A 111 -0.57 4.99 19.24
CA LEU A 111 -2.02 5.00 19.19
C LEU A 111 -2.55 4.08 18.09
N ALA A 112 -1.94 4.09 16.90
CA ALA A 112 -2.32 3.20 15.82
C ALA A 112 -2.20 1.73 16.22
N LEU A 113 -1.07 1.33 16.82
CA LEU A 113 -0.86 -0.02 17.32
C LEU A 113 -1.90 -0.39 18.40
N LEU A 114 -2.12 0.46 19.40
CA LEU A 114 -3.13 0.19 20.42
C LEU A 114 -4.54 0.05 19.82
N THR A 115 -4.87 0.88 18.84
CA THR A 115 -6.15 0.82 18.14
C THR A 115 -6.28 -0.48 17.34
N LEU A 116 -5.21 -0.93 16.67
CA LEU A 116 -5.19 -2.22 15.96
C LEU A 116 -5.30 -3.43 16.90
N LEU A 117 -4.73 -3.34 18.10
CA LEU A 117 -4.66 -4.45 19.05
C LEU A 117 -5.87 -4.54 19.99
N LYS A 118 -6.52 -3.41 20.30
CA LYS A 118 -7.58 -3.31 21.32
C LYS A 118 -8.85 -2.60 20.84
N GLY A 119 -8.79 -1.92 19.70
CA GLY A 119 -9.95 -1.24 19.13
C GLY A 119 -10.87 -2.19 18.36
N ASP A 120 -12.14 -1.80 18.29
CA ASP A 120 -13.05 -2.24 17.23
C ASP A 120 -12.75 -1.44 15.96
N LEU A 121 -12.66 -2.14 14.84
CA LEU A 121 -12.16 -1.61 13.57
C LEU A 121 -13.16 -1.86 12.43
N SER A 122 -13.31 -0.86 11.57
CA SER A 122 -13.75 -1.03 10.19
C SER A 122 -12.58 -0.85 9.24
N ILE A 123 -12.81 -1.23 7.99
CA ILE A 123 -11.87 -1.07 6.90
C ILE A 123 -12.59 -0.27 5.81
N ASP A 124 -11.88 0.66 5.21
CA ASP A 124 -12.35 1.42 4.06
C ASP A 124 -11.19 1.58 3.07
N GLY A 125 -11.40 1.20 1.80
CA GLY A 125 -10.34 1.18 0.78
C GLY A 125 -9.96 2.54 0.20
N HIS A 126 -10.57 3.64 0.64
CA HIS A 126 -10.17 4.96 0.16
C HIS A 126 -8.74 5.29 0.58
N VAL A 127 -7.94 5.77 -0.38
CA VAL A 127 -6.58 6.24 -0.15
C VAL A 127 -6.61 7.61 0.51
N VAL A 128 -6.66 7.65 1.84
CA VAL A 128 -6.84 8.88 2.61
C VAL A 128 -5.51 9.57 2.88
N PHE A 129 -4.45 8.80 3.13
CA PHE A 129 -3.16 9.37 3.56
C PHE A 129 -2.11 9.35 2.46
N ASP A 130 -1.17 10.29 2.57
CA ASP A 130 0.12 10.26 1.90
C ASP A 130 1.24 10.57 2.89
N PHE A 131 2.07 9.57 3.17
CA PHE A 131 3.15 9.67 4.13
C PHE A 131 4.46 10.10 3.44
N LYS A 132 5.16 11.07 4.04
CA LYS A 132 6.40 11.66 3.49
C LYS A 132 7.67 11.17 4.18
N ALA A 133 7.53 10.58 5.36
CA ALA A 133 8.65 10.04 6.12
C ALA A 133 8.18 8.91 7.03
N PRO A 134 9.04 7.91 7.31
CA PRO A 134 8.74 6.88 8.29
C PRO A 134 8.37 7.47 9.64
N LEU A 135 7.35 6.91 10.27
CA LEU A 135 6.94 7.21 11.63
C LEU A 135 7.38 6.04 12.51
N ALA A 136 7.87 6.33 13.71
CA ALA A 136 8.39 5.32 14.62
C ALA A 136 7.53 5.20 15.88
N THR A 137 7.53 4.01 16.45
CA THR A 137 6.98 3.73 17.78
C THR A 137 7.87 4.25 18.89
N SER A 138 7.28 4.61 20.03
CA SER A 138 8.02 4.90 21.26
C SER A 138 8.61 3.63 21.87
N ALA A 139 9.48 3.76 22.87
CA ALA A 139 9.96 2.61 23.61
C ALA A 139 8.90 2.06 24.60
N SER A 140 8.03 2.94 25.13
CA SER A 140 7.07 2.59 26.17
C SER A 140 5.92 1.71 25.66
N ILE A 141 5.52 1.87 24.39
CA ILE A 141 4.49 1.01 23.79
C ILE A 141 4.92 -0.47 23.80
N TRP A 142 6.20 -0.78 23.63
CA TRP A 142 6.68 -2.17 23.65
C TRP A 142 6.64 -2.80 25.03
N GLU A 143 6.77 -2.01 26.10
CA GLU A 143 6.53 -2.52 27.46
C GLU A 143 5.05 -2.81 27.69
N THR A 144 4.16 -1.99 27.10
CA THR A 144 2.71 -2.24 27.16
C THR A 144 2.33 -3.50 26.37
N ILE A 145 2.85 -3.67 25.15
CA ILE A 145 2.56 -4.83 24.30
C ILE A 145 2.94 -6.15 24.98
N LYS A 146 4.05 -6.20 25.73
CA LYS A 146 4.45 -7.40 26.50
C LYS A 146 3.44 -7.82 27.55
N THR A 147 2.67 -6.88 28.09
CA THR A 147 1.65 -7.13 29.12
C THR A 147 0.30 -7.51 28.55
N ILE A 148 0.10 -7.31 27.24
CA ILE A 148 -1.12 -7.72 26.58
C ILE A 148 -1.06 -9.23 26.34
N GLU A 149 -1.99 -9.95 26.97
CA GLU A 149 -2.17 -11.40 26.79
C GLU A 149 -2.90 -11.73 25.47
N ASP A 150 -2.83 -13.01 25.07
CA ASP A 150 -3.64 -13.63 24.00
C ASP A 150 -3.38 -13.20 22.53
N PHE A 151 -2.14 -12.84 22.17
CA PHE A 151 -1.78 -12.74 20.76
C PHE A 151 -1.59 -14.11 20.13
N ASP A 152 -2.19 -14.33 18.97
CA ASP A 152 -1.84 -15.46 18.12
C ASP A 152 -0.37 -15.34 17.65
N MET A 153 0.19 -16.47 17.21
CA MET A 153 1.62 -16.57 16.91
C MET A 153 2.05 -15.71 15.72
N MET A 154 1.16 -15.48 14.73
CA MET A 154 1.45 -14.62 13.59
C MET A 154 1.46 -13.15 14.02
N SER A 155 0.51 -12.73 14.83
CA SER A 155 0.50 -11.39 15.44
C SER A 155 1.78 -11.13 16.26
N GLN A 156 2.21 -12.10 17.07
CA GLN A 156 3.47 -11.97 17.83
C GLN A 156 4.69 -11.83 16.91
N PHE A 157 4.75 -12.57 15.80
CA PHE A 157 5.82 -12.44 14.82
C PHE A 157 5.87 -11.05 14.20
N TYR A 158 4.74 -10.52 13.76
CA TYR A 158 4.68 -9.20 13.15
C TYR A 158 5.00 -8.07 14.14
N LEU A 159 4.56 -8.19 15.38
CA LEU A 159 4.93 -7.25 16.45
C LEU A 159 6.45 -7.28 16.72
N ASN A 160 7.07 -8.47 16.73
CA ASN A 160 8.53 -8.58 16.81
C ASN A 160 9.24 -7.94 15.61
N LYS A 161 8.70 -8.12 14.40
CA LYS A 161 9.24 -7.50 13.17
C LYS A 161 9.20 -5.98 13.24
N MET A 162 8.08 -5.40 13.67
CA MET A 162 7.96 -3.95 13.88
C MET A 162 8.97 -3.46 14.92
N ALA A 163 9.06 -4.10 16.09
CA ALA A 163 10.05 -3.76 17.12
C ALA A 163 11.49 -3.83 16.59
N TYR A 164 11.81 -4.89 15.83
CA TYR A 164 13.12 -5.09 15.24
C TYR A 164 13.48 -3.97 14.24
N ILE A 165 12.54 -3.57 13.38
CA ILE A 165 12.69 -2.50 12.38
C ILE A 165 12.91 -1.15 13.08
N ASP A 166 12.12 -0.85 14.12
CA ASP A 166 12.18 0.41 14.88
C ASP A 166 13.31 0.45 15.92
N HIS A 167 14.16 -0.57 15.92
CA HIS A 167 15.29 -0.72 16.82
C HIS A 167 15.00 -0.94 18.30
N HIS A 168 13.82 -1.48 18.62
CA HIS A 168 13.44 -1.87 19.96
C HIS A 168 13.75 -3.35 20.27
N PRO A 169 13.82 -3.75 21.56
CA PRO A 169 13.86 -5.15 21.95
C PRO A 169 12.59 -5.88 21.51
N ILE A 170 12.73 -7.10 21.00
CA ILE A 170 11.57 -7.92 20.63
C ILE A 170 10.72 -8.28 21.88
N PRO A 171 9.38 -8.11 21.83
CA PRO A 171 8.50 -8.43 22.95
C PRO A 171 8.33 -9.93 23.18
N PHE A 172 8.35 -10.77 22.14
CA PHE A 172 8.04 -12.21 22.24
C PHE A 172 9.24 -13.07 21.84
N ARG A 173 9.64 -14.05 22.67
CA ARG A 173 10.84 -14.88 22.38
C ARG A 173 10.52 -16.29 21.87
N ASN A 174 9.37 -16.83 22.24
CA ASN A 174 8.98 -18.20 21.93
C ASN A 174 7.98 -18.22 20.78
N LEU A 175 8.49 -17.99 19.56
CA LEU A 175 7.67 -18.05 18.35
C LEU A 175 7.75 -19.43 17.70
N PHE A 176 6.60 -19.96 17.33
CA PHE A 176 6.47 -21.12 16.47
C PHE A 176 5.38 -20.80 15.45
N ILE A 177 5.72 -20.75 14.16
CA ILE A 177 4.76 -20.52 13.08
C ILE A 177 4.57 -21.88 12.41
N GLU A 178 3.35 -22.41 12.45
CA GLU A 178 3.01 -23.72 11.89
C GLU A 178 3.15 -23.75 10.36
N ASP A 179 2.81 -22.65 9.70
CA ASP A 179 2.86 -22.52 8.25
C ASP A 179 3.77 -21.35 7.83
N SER A 180 5.07 -21.63 7.73
CA SER A 180 6.06 -20.65 7.28
C SER A 180 5.96 -20.29 5.79
N GLU A 181 5.11 -20.98 5.00
CA GLU A 181 4.94 -20.67 3.58
C GLU A 181 4.26 -19.32 3.35
N GLN A 182 3.54 -18.81 4.35
CA GLN A 182 2.90 -17.49 4.32
C GLN A 182 3.90 -16.33 4.48
N LEU A 183 5.13 -16.60 4.92
CA LEU A 183 6.14 -15.57 5.11
C LEU A 183 6.88 -15.28 3.79
N ASN A 184 7.02 -14.00 3.45
CA ASN A 184 7.92 -13.59 2.37
C ASN A 184 9.39 -13.94 2.72
N SER A 185 10.29 -13.90 1.73
CA SER A 185 11.67 -14.32 1.94
C SER A 185 12.42 -13.55 3.04
N PRO A 186 12.34 -12.20 3.14
CA PRO A 186 12.92 -11.45 4.26
C PRO A 186 12.38 -11.86 5.63
N ASP A 187 11.08 -12.12 5.73
CA ASP A 187 10.41 -12.47 6.99
C ASP A 187 10.78 -13.90 7.42
N ASN A 188 10.91 -14.82 6.47
CA ASN A 188 11.45 -16.15 6.69
C ASN A 188 12.89 -16.13 7.26
N TRP A 189 13.73 -15.17 6.84
CA TRP A 189 15.05 -14.98 7.42
C TRP A 189 15.00 -14.46 8.86
N LEU A 190 14.13 -13.49 9.16
CA LEU A 190 13.93 -13.03 10.53
C LEU A 190 13.44 -14.16 11.44
N TYR A 191 12.48 -14.95 10.98
CA TYR A 191 11.93 -16.07 11.72
C TYR A 191 13.00 -17.14 12.00
N SER A 192 13.68 -17.63 10.95
CA SER A 192 14.72 -18.67 11.07
C SER A 192 15.91 -18.27 11.94
N THR A 193 16.27 -16.98 11.93
CA THR A 193 17.34 -16.44 12.80
C THR A 193 16.85 -16.03 14.18
N LYS A 194 15.55 -16.20 14.49
CA LYS A 194 14.93 -15.73 15.74
C LYS A 194 15.24 -14.25 16.02
N PHE A 195 15.14 -13.42 14.99
CA PHE A 195 15.43 -11.98 15.02
C PHE A 195 16.89 -11.63 15.39
N MET A 196 17.83 -12.57 15.28
CA MET A 196 19.27 -12.33 15.48
C MET A 196 19.98 -11.87 14.20
N LEU A 197 19.29 -11.81 13.06
CA LEU A 197 19.86 -11.29 11.81
C LEU A 197 20.39 -9.86 12.02
N PRO A 198 21.60 -9.52 11.55
CA PRO A 198 22.07 -8.14 11.57
C PRO A 198 21.15 -7.20 10.76
N LYS A 199 20.76 -6.07 11.36
CA LYS A 199 19.79 -5.13 10.76
C LYS A 199 20.15 -4.63 9.38
N TRP A 200 21.44 -4.45 9.10
CA TRP A 200 21.91 -4.02 7.78
C TRP A 200 21.70 -5.12 6.72
N LEU A 201 21.86 -6.40 7.06
CA LEU A 201 21.56 -7.51 6.17
C LEU A 201 20.07 -7.62 5.89
N TYR A 202 19.24 -7.51 6.94
CA TYR A 202 17.80 -7.47 6.78
C TYR A 202 17.37 -6.33 5.86
N LYS A 203 17.89 -5.11 6.08
CA LYS A 203 17.59 -3.95 5.25
C LYS A 203 17.92 -4.17 3.78
N ILE A 204 19.05 -4.81 3.46
CA ILE A 204 19.41 -5.15 2.07
C ILE A 204 18.44 -6.17 1.47
N ALA A 205 18.12 -7.23 2.21
CA ALA A 205 17.19 -8.28 1.74
C ALA A 205 15.79 -7.70 1.51
N LYS A 206 15.29 -6.93 2.47
CA LYS A 206 14.02 -6.22 2.38
C LYS A 206 13.98 -5.26 1.20
N GLN A 207 15.01 -4.41 1.03
CA GLN A 207 15.06 -3.48 -0.09
C GLN A 207 15.03 -4.18 -1.46
N ARG A 208 15.65 -5.37 -1.59
CA ARG A 208 15.56 -6.16 -2.82
C ARG A 208 14.14 -6.68 -3.06
N ALA A 209 13.47 -7.18 -2.02
CA ALA A 209 12.09 -7.64 -2.11
C ALA A 209 11.14 -6.48 -2.48
N ASP A 210 11.26 -5.36 -1.77
CA ASP A 210 10.48 -4.14 -2.03
C ASP A 210 10.72 -3.63 -3.47
N ASN A 211 11.97 -3.59 -3.95
CA ASN A 211 12.27 -3.18 -5.32
C ASN A 211 11.67 -4.12 -6.38
N LYS A 212 11.67 -5.44 -6.13
CA LYS A 212 11.05 -6.41 -7.04
C LYS A 212 9.54 -6.17 -7.12
N GLN A 213 8.89 -5.95 -5.97
CA GLN A 213 7.47 -5.64 -5.94
C GLN A 213 7.16 -4.32 -6.67
N LEU A 214 7.94 -3.26 -6.42
CA LEU A 214 7.77 -1.98 -7.12
C LEU A 214 7.92 -2.14 -8.63
N GLN A 215 8.85 -2.97 -9.11
CA GLN A 215 8.97 -3.31 -10.53
C GLN A 215 7.69 -3.97 -11.06
N ASN A 216 7.11 -4.91 -10.33
CA ASN A 216 5.85 -5.57 -10.69
C ASN A 216 4.67 -4.59 -10.75
N LEU A 217 4.68 -3.55 -9.90
CA LEU A 217 3.72 -2.45 -9.93
C LEU A 217 4.01 -1.40 -11.01
N GLY A 218 5.04 -1.58 -11.84
CA GLY A 218 5.46 -0.62 -12.86
C GLY A 218 6.12 0.66 -12.29
N LEU A 219 6.53 0.62 -11.01
CA LEU A 219 7.19 1.72 -10.30
C LEU A 219 8.71 1.49 -10.29
N TYR A 220 9.39 1.94 -11.34
CA TYR A 220 10.85 1.88 -11.46
C TYR A 220 11.42 3.17 -12.05
N THR A 221 12.74 3.32 -11.96
CA THR A 221 13.46 4.47 -12.53
C THR A 221 13.36 4.45 -14.05
N LYS A 222 12.54 5.34 -14.59
CA LYS A 222 12.35 5.50 -16.04
C LYS A 222 13.55 6.20 -16.68
N GLN A 223 13.84 5.83 -17.93
CA GLN A 223 14.88 6.42 -18.76
C GLN A 223 14.22 7.35 -19.80
N PRO A 224 13.99 8.64 -19.49
CA PRO A 224 13.25 9.52 -20.39
C PRO A 224 13.98 9.81 -21.71
N ASN A 225 15.31 9.63 -21.74
CA ASN A 225 16.15 9.83 -22.92
C ASN A 225 15.94 8.79 -24.03
N VAL A 226 15.33 7.64 -23.73
CA VAL A 226 15.03 6.60 -24.75
C VAL A 226 13.61 6.71 -25.30
N LEU A 227 12.81 7.69 -24.83
CA LEU A 227 11.44 7.88 -25.28
C LEU A 227 11.36 8.36 -26.73
N LYS A 228 10.44 7.77 -27.47
CA LYS A 228 10.07 8.11 -28.84
C LYS A 228 8.58 8.50 -28.86
N ASP A 229 8.21 9.38 -29.79
CA ASP A 229 6.83 9.89 -29.91
C ASP A 229 5.90 8.88 -30.59
N HIS A 230 5.66 7.76 -29.90
CA HIS A 230 4.68 6.76 -30.30
C HIS A 230 3.94 6.18 -29.10
N ILE A 231 2.80 5.56 -29.40
CA ILE A 231 1.90 4.91 -28.45
C ILE A 231 1.84 3.42 -28.76
N VAL A 232 1.88 2.59 -27.73
CA VAL A 232 1.76 1.13 -27.86
C VAL A 232 0.57 0.63 -27.07
N PHE A 233 -0.24 -0.20 -27.71
CA PHE A 233 -1.35 -0.94 -27.11
C PHE A 233 -0.95 -2.41 -26.98
N ILE A 234 -1.14 -2.98 -25.78
CA ILE A 234 -0.98 -4.41 -25.50
C ILE A 234 -2.36 -4.93 -25.09
N GLY A 235 -2.96 -5.72 -25.97
CA GLY A 235 -4.28 -6.28 -25.75
C GLY A 235 -4.30 -7.43 -24.74
N ASP A 236 -5.51 -7.90 -24.43
CA ASP A 236 -5.69 -9.01 -23.49
C ASP A 236 -4.94 -10.26 -23.95
N HIS A 237 -3.94 -10.74 -23.20
CA HIS A 237 -3.03 -11.83 -23.64
C HIS A 237 -2.50 -11.66 -25.08
N HIS A 238 -2.23 -10.42 -25.51
CA HIS A 238 -1.86 -10.03 -26.88
C HIS A 238 -2.93 -10.28 -27.95
N GLN A 239 -4.20 -10.44 -27.57
CA GLN A 239 -5.32 -10.58 -28.49
C GLN A 239 -5.88 -9.21 -28.91
N TYR A 240 -6.43 -9.13 -30.12
CA TYR A 240 -7.07 -7.93 -30.66
C TYR A 240 -8.56 -7.88 -30.28
N ILE A 241 -8.84 -7.78 -28.98
CA ILE A 241 -10.18 -7.73 -28.37
C ILE A 241 -10.23 -6.69 -27.23
N GLY A 242 -11.33 -6.66 -26.48
CA GLY A 242 -11.40 -5.90 -25.23
C GLY A 242 -11.36 -4.37 -25.39
N ASN A 243 -11.06 -3.70 -24.28
CA ASN A 243 -11.05 -2.25 -24.17
C ASN A 243 -9.97 -1.61 -25.05
N SER A 244 -8.79 -2.24 -25.11
CA SER A 244 -7.64 -1.81 -25.91
C SER A 244 -7.96 -1.76 -27.39
N LYS A 245 -8.68 -2.75 -27.95
CA LYS A 245 -9.11 -2.76 -29.34
C LYS A 245 -9.97 -1.54 -29.68
N TYR A 246 -10.99 -1.29 -28.88
CA TYR A 246 -11.94 -0.19 -29.14
C TYR A 246 -11.22 1.16 -29.05
N LEU A 247 -10.41 1.34 -28.01
CA LEU A 247 -9.64 2.55 -27.81
C LEU A 247 -8.61 2.76 -28.93
N PHE A 248 -7.87 1.72 -29.33
CA PHE A 248 -6.93 1.76 -30.45
C PHE A 248 -7.62 2.11 -31.76
N THR A 249 -8.76 1.46 -32.07
CA THR A 249 -9.51 1.70 -33.31
C THR A 249 -9.97 3.16 -33.38
N TYR A 250 -10.48 3.69 -32.27
CA TYR A 250 -10.83 5.10 -32.15
C TYR A 250 -9.59 5.99 -32.33
N PHE A 251 -8.50 5.68 -31.64
CA PHE A 251 -7.30 6.50 -31.60
C PHE A 251 -6.65 6.63 -32.98
N VAL A 252 -6.44 5.52 -33.70
CA VAL A 252 -5.86 5.53 -35.06
C VAL A 252 -6.72 6.31 -36.04
N LYS A 253 -8.06 6.23 -35.90
CA LYS A 253 -9.00 6.96 -36.77
C LYS A 253 -8.95 8.47 -36.54
N HIS A 254 -8.81 8.90 -35.29
CA HIS A 254 -8.93 10.32 -34.92
C HIS A 254 -7.58 11.04 -34.75
N ASN A 255 -6.47 10.29 -34.65
CA ASN A 255 -5.11 10.83 -34.49
C ASN A 255 -4.14 10.22 -35.53
N PRO A 256 -4.40 10.40 -36.84
CA PRO A 256 -3.65 9.69 -37.90
C PRO A 256 -2.16 10.08 -37.98
N MET A 257 -1.78 11.23 -37.40
CA MET A 257 -0.39 11.71 -37.37
C MET A 257 0.43 11.13 -36.22
N THR A 258 -0.21 10.47 -35.26
CA THR A 258 0.47 9.87 -34.12
C THR A 258 0.86 8.43 -34.44
N ALA A 259 2.14 8.12 -34.33
CA ALA A 259 2.61 6.75 -34.49
C ALA A 259 1.99 5.87 -33.38
N CYS A 260 1.21 4.89 -33.78
CA CYS A 260 0.43 4.06 -32.88
C CYS A 260 0.54 2.60 -33.30
N TYR A 261 0.84 1.72 -32.35
CA TYR A 261 1.06 0.30 -32.61
C TYR A 261 0.23 -0.54 -31.65
N PHE A 262 -0.22 -1.71 -32.13
CA PHE A 262 -0.90 -2.73 -31.34
C PHE A 262 -0.10 -4.02 -31.39
N VAL A 263 0.27 -4.55 -30.23
CA VAL A 263 1.08 -5.76 -30.10
C VAL A 263 0.14 -6.98 -30.10
N THR A 264 0.05 -7.68 -31.24
CA THR A 264 -0.83 -8.83 -31.46
C THR A 264 -0.43 -9.63 -32.69
N ASP A 265 -0.74 -10.94 -32.68
CA ASP A 265 -0.65 -11.81 -33.86
C ASP A 265 -1.99 -11.93 -34.62
N ASP A 266 -3.11 -11.42 -34.07
CA ASP A 266 -4.46 -11.58 -34.63
C ASP A 266 -4.71 -10.73 -35.88
N ARG A 267 -3.90 -9.69 -36.07
CA ARG A 267 -4.03 -8.72 -37.17
C ARG A 267 -2.66 -8.44 -37.77
N ARG A 268 -2.66 -8.05 -39.03
CA ARG A 268 -1.46 -7.64 -39.77
C ARG A 268 -1.69 -6.27 -40.38
N GLY A 269 -0.62 -5.48 -40.48
CA GLY A 269 -0.65 -4.14 -41.05
C GLY A 269 0.41 -3.25 -40.43
N PRO A 270 0.53 -1.99 -40.89
CA PRO A 270 1.58 -1.06 -40.45
C PRO A 270 1.50 -0.69 -38.97
N HIS A 271 0.31 -0.82 -38.37
CA HIS A 271 0.08 -0.57 -36.94
C HIS A 271 0.15 -1.83 -36.08
N PHE A 272 0.38 -3.02 -36.64
CA PHE A 272 0.33 -4.28 -35.90
C PHE A 272 1.71 -4.91 -35.80
N ILE A 273 2.11 -5.26 -34.57
CA ILE A 273 3.43 -5.81 -34.27
C ILE A 273 3.25 -7.15 -33.59
N SER A 274 3.95 -8.19 -34.07
CA SER A 274 3.93 -9.50 -33.44
C SER A 274 4.58 -9.42 -32.05
N PRO A 275 3.98 -10.00 -31.00
CA PRO A 275 4.58 -10.10 -29.67
C PRO A 275 5.91 -10.86 -29.67
N LYS A 276 6.12 -11.73 -30.66
CA LYS A 276 7.33 -12.56 -30.79
C LYS A 276 8.47 -11.86 -31.52
N SER A 277 8.25 -10.62 -31.98
CA SER A 277 9.28 -9.85 -32.66
C SER A 277 10.26 -9.26 -31.66
N GLU A 278 11.56 -9.34 -31.94
CA GLU A 278 12.61 -8.62 -31.19
C GLU A 278 12.34 -7.10 -31.13
N LYS A 279 11.56 -6.56 -32.08
CA LYS A 279 11.17 -5.14 -32.12
C LYS A 279 10.05 -4.78 -31.14
N ALA A 280 9.27 -5.75 -30.65
CA ALA A 280 8.13 -5.48 -29.78
C ALA A 280 8.59 -4.85 -28.47
N ASP A 281 9.59 -5.45 -27.82
CA ASP A 281 10.14 -4.97 -26.56
C ASP A 281 10.76 -3.58 -26.71
N GLU A 282 11.54 -3.34 -27.76
CA GLU A 282 12.12 -2.01 -28.03
C GLU A 282 11.01 -0.95 -28.19
N LEU A 283 9.96 -1.27 -28.95
CA LEU A 283 8.82 -0.37 -29.14
C LEU A 283 8.07 -0.10 -27.84
N ILE A 284 7.79 -1.13 -27.04
CA ILE A 284 7.09 -0.98 -25.77
C ILE A 284 7.93 -0.13 -24.82
N ASN A 285 9.22 -0.44 -24.67
CA ASN A 285 10.12 0.23 -23.74
C ASN A 285 10.40 1.68 -24.12
N SER A 286 10.42 2.02 -25.42
CA SER A 286 10.63 3.39 -25.91
C SER A 286 9.35 4.20 -26.12
N ALA A 287 8.17 3.62 -25.91
CA ALA A 287 6.90 4.31 -26.12
C ALA A 287 6.70 5.45 -25.11
N ARG A 288 6.13 6.56 -25.58
CA ARG A 288 5.73 7.67 -24.71
C ARG A 288 4.51 7.31 -23.87
N VAL A 289 3.61 6.52 -24.41
CA VAL A 289 2.46 5.96 -23.71
C VAL A 289 2.31 4.48 -24.05
N VAL A 290 2.15 3.65 -23.02
CA VAL A 290 1.78 2.24 -23.16
C VAL A 290 0.41 2.05 -22.53
N LEU A 291 -0.52 1.44 -23.27
CA LEU A 291 -1.84 1.05 -22.78
C LEU A 291 -1.91 -0.47 -22.70
N VAL A 292 -2.34 -0.99 -21.57
CA VAL A 292 -2.39 -2.43 -21.31
C VAL A 292 -3.74 -2.82 -20.71
N GLU A 293 -4.19 -4.05 -20.94
CA GLU A 293 -5.38 -4.63 -20.27
C GLU A 293 -5.04 -5.63 -19.17
N ASN A 294 -3.83 -6.19 -19.20
CA ASN A 294 -3.31 -7.12 -18.20
C ASN A 294 -2.07 -6.54 -17.55
N ASP A 295 -1.56 -7.25 -16.55
CA ASP A 295 -0.22 -7.03 -16.02
C ASP A 295 0.82 -7.17 -17.14
N ILE A 296 1.87 -6.36 -17.01
CA ILE A 296 2.98 -6.35 -17.96
C ILE A 296 3.95 -7.48 -17.58
N PRO A 297 4.43 -8.28 -18.56
CA PRO A 297 5.53 -9.20 -18.33
C PRO A 297 6.70 -8.55 -17.60
N GLU A 298 7.29 -9.22 -16.60
CA GLU A 298 8.42 -8.69 -15.81
C GLU A 298 9.64 -8.27 -16.67
N THR A 299 9.74 -8.79 -17.90
CA THR A 299 10.82 -8.47 -18.85
C THR A 299 10.68 -7.10 -19.51
N LEU A 300 9.50 -6.47 -19.44
CA LEU A 300 9.21 -5.19 -20.09
C LEU A 300 9.28 -4.04 -19.09
N GLN A 301 9.91 -2.95 -19.52
CA GLN A 301 10.07 -1.73 -18.73
C GLN A 301 9.67 -0.49 -19.56
N PRO A 302 8.36 -0.28 -19.80
CA PRO A 302 7.82 0.97 -20.36
C PRO A 302 8.37 2.26 -19.71
N ASN A 303 9.28 2.95 -20.40
CA ASN A 303 9.84 4.21 -19.88
C ASN A 303 8.83 5.37 -19.92
N GLY A 304 7.75 5.24 -20.70
CA GLY A 304 6.71 6.25 -20.83
C GLY A 304 5.63 6.18 -19.76
N THR A 305 4.51 6.84 -20.00
CA THR A 305 3.32 6.71 -19.14
C THR A 305 2.66 5.37 -19.39
N LEU A 306 2.42 4.61 -18.32
CA LEU A 306 1.65 3.38 -18.37
C LEU A 306 0.21 3.66 -17.98
N ILE A 307 -0.75 3.22 -18.79
CA ILE A 307 -2.18 3.30 -18.53
C ILE A 307 -2.75 1.87 -18.52
N GLN A 308 -3.20 1.41 -17.35
CA GLN A 308 -3.87 0.13 -17.17
C GLN A 308 -5.37 0.31 -17.39
N LEU A 309 -5.93 -0.40 -18.37
CA LEU A 309 -7.35 -0.34 -18.71
C LEU A 309 -8.17 -1.33 -17.87
N HIS A 310 -7.54 -2.40 -17.38
CA HIS A 310 -8.21 -3.56 -16.78
C HIS A 310 -9.31 -4.15 -17.68
N GLN A 311 -9.98 -5.20 -17.16
CA GLN A 311 -10.90 -6.05 -17.93
C GLN A 311 -12.36 -5.97 -17.47
N GLY A 312 -12.67 -5.02 -16.58
CA GLY A 312 -14.02 -4.77 -16.11
C GLY A 312 -14.13 -4.77 -14.59
N THR A 313 -15.37 -4.63 -14.11
CA THR A 313 -15.68 -4.62 -12.68
C THR A 313 -15.53 -6.05 -12.11
N PRO A 314 -14.72 -6.24 -11.06
CA PRO A 314 -14.58 -7.55 -10.43
C PRO A 314 -15.91 -8.00 -9.80
N ILE A 315 -16.33 -9.23 -10.09
CA ILE A 315 -17.42 -9.94 -9.38
C ILE A 315 -16.83 -10.88 -8.34
N MET A 316 -15.69 -11.51 -8.67
CA MET A 316 -14.92 -12.31 -7.73
C MET A 316 -13.89 -11.43 -7.04
N GLN A 317 -13.62 -11.74 -5.78
CA GLN A 317 -12.51 -11.17 -5.05
C GLN A 317 -11.20 -11.55 -5.77
N LEU A 318 -10.46 -10.52 -6.21
CA LEU A 318 -9.21 -10.69 -6.96
C LEU A 318 -7.98 -10.82 -6.05
N PHE A 319 -8.15 -10.56 -4.75
CA PHE A 319 -7.10 -10.53 -3.72
C PHE A 319 -7.64 -11.10 -2.42
#